data_AF-A0A7Y6MDQ6-F1
#
_entry.id   AF-A0A7Y6MDQ6-F1
#
_cell.length_a   1.000
_cell.length_b   1.000
_cell.length_c   1.000
_cell.angle_alpha   90.00
_cell.angle_beta   90.00
_cell.angle_gamma   90.00
#
_symmetry.space_group_name_H-M   'P 1'
#
loop_
_entity.id
_entity.type
_entity.pdbx_description
1 polymer ?
#
loop_
_entity_poly.entity_id
_entity_poly.type
_entity_poly.pdbx_seq_one_letter_code
_entity_poly.pdbx_strand_id
1 'polypeptide(L)'
;MGVPHRPGADPQHQDDPGQLRRRRLGAGADRAGRLARAARRLLQEGEAVTPEQRLAELGLTLPEVVPPLAAYVPAVRTGDLVYTSGQVPLVEGKLPLVGKLGAELTVDEGREMARICALNALAALKSEVGDLGRVVRIVKAVVFVASDPGFTGQPQVANGASELLAEVLGEAGRHARSAVGVASLPLDAPVEVELIAEVS
;
A
#
# COMPACT_ATOMS: atom_id res chain seq x y z
N MET A 1 65.86 -32.64 -2.02
CA MET A 1 65.59 -31.21 -2.26
C MET A 1 64.37 -30.83 -1.42
N GLY A 2 64.38 -30.19 -0.26
CA GLY A 2 65.37 -29.66 0.68
C GLY A 2 64.57 -29.36 1.97
N VAL A 3 65.19 -29.56 3.14
CA VAL A 3 64.56 -29.65 4.47
C VAL A 3 64.45 -28.24 5.16
N PRO A 4 64.04 -28.05 6.44
CA PRO A 4 62.83 -27.32 6.87
C PRO A 4 63.13 -26.09 7.79
N HIS A 5 62.07 -25.51 8.38
CA HIS A 5 61.96 -24.70 9.61
C HIS A 5 63.23 -24.15 10.30
N ARG A 6 63.16 -22.87 10.73
CA ARG A 6 63.29 -22.50 12.16
C ARG A 6 62.74 -21.08 12.48
N PRO A 7 62.14 -20.88 13.67
CA PRO A 7 61.77 -19.58 14.22
C PRO A 7 62.95 -18.97 15.00
N GLY A 8 63.01 -17.64 15.08
CA GLY A 8 63.89 -16.92 15.99
C GLY A 8 63.07 -16.11 17.00
N ALA A 9 63.25 -16.41 18.29
CA ALA A 9 62.89 -15.57 19.43
C ALA A 9 64.07 -14.61 19.72
N ASP A 10 63.86 -13.29 19.79
CA ASP A 10 63.74 -12.43 21.02
C ASP A 10 65.12 -11.92 21.53
N PRO A 11 65.30 -10.89 22.39
CA PRO A 11 64.53 -9.69 22.80
C PRO A 11 65.36 -8.37 22.64
N GLN A 12 64.76 -7.19 22.91
CA GLN A 12 65.28 -6.14 23.84
C GLN A 12 64.60 -4.77 23.70
N HIS A 13 64.00 -4.33 24.81
CA HIS A 13 63.77 -2.97 25.34
C HIS A 13 64.06 -1.75 24.45
N GLN A 14 63.03 -0.90 24.29
CA GLN A 14 63.15 0.51 24.64
C GLN A 14 61.78 1.11 24.96
N ASP A 15 61.65 1.57 26.21
CA ASP A 15 60.54 2.34 26.75
C ASP A 15 60.48 3.74 26.09
N ASP A 16 59.31 4.14 25.59
CA ASP A 16 59.01 5.55 25.27
C ASP A 16 57.79 6.02 26.09
N PRO A 17 57.99 6.85 27.13
CA PRO A 17 56.92 7.33 27.98
C PRO A 17 56.39 8.65 27.43
N GLY A 18 55.37 8.60 26.57
CA GLY A 18 54.75 9.84 26.13
C GLY A 18 53.63 9.70 25.14
N GLN A 19 52.43 9.33 25.59
CA GLN A 19 51.18 9.88 25.02
C GLN A 19 49.97 9.53 25.89
N LEU A 20 49.59 10.51 26.71
CA LEU A 20 48.32 10.59 27.42
C LEU A 20 47.16 10.57 26.41
N ARG A 21 46.64 9.37 26.10
CA ARG A 21 45.34 9.23 25.42
C ARG A 21 44.24 9.66 26.39
N ARG A 22 43.75 10.89 26.22
CA ARG A 22 42.49 11.35 26.82
C ARG A 22 41.37 10.37 26.43
N ARG A 23 40.91 9.56 27.39
CA ARG A 23 39.66 8.81 27.30
C ARG A 23 38.52 9.82 27.05
N ARG A 24 38.00 9.88 25.82
CA ARG A 24 36.67 10.48 25.59
C ARG A 24 35.64 9.50 26.15
N LEU A 25 35.03 9.87 27.26
CA LEU A 25 33.79 9.27 27.76
C LEU A 25 32.68 9.55 26.74
N GLY A 26 32.48 8.63 25.79
CA GLY A 26 31.37 8.66 24.85
C GLY A 26 30.12 8.05 25.50
N ALA A 27 29.41 8.83 26.33
CA ALA A 27 28.14 8.41 26.93
C ALA A 27 27.02 9.47 26.83
N GLY A 28 27.12 10.39 25.85
CA GLY A 28 26.15 11.49 25.69
C GLY A 28 25.41 11.53 24.35
N ALA A 29 26.06 11.12 23.25
CA ALA A 29 25.51 11.32 21.90
C ALA A 29 24.31 10.40 21.56
N ASP A 30 24.28 9.20 22.15
CA ASP A 30 23.29 8.17 21.82
C ASP A 30 21.94 8.38 22.55
N ARG A 31 21.98 8.96 23.76
CA ARG A 31 20.76 9.29 24.52
C ARG A 31 20.00 10.46 23.88
N ALA A 32 20.72 11.48 23.41
CA ALA A 32 20.13 12.60 22.68
C ALA A 32 19.50 12.16 21.36
N GLY A 33 20.16 11.27 20.60
CA GLY A 33 19.61 10.71 19.37
C GLY A 33 18.38 9.82 19.58
N ARG A 34 18.36 9.02 20.65
CA ARG A 34 17.17 8.24 21.05
C ARG A 34 16.01 9.14 21.50
N LEU A 35 16.28 10.15 22.33
CA LEU A 35 15.26 11.09 22.77
C LEU A 35 14.72 11.94 21.62
N ALA A 36 15.55 12.34 20.66
CA ALA A 36 15.10 13.05 19.47
C ALA A 36 14.24 12.16 18.55
N ARG A 37 14.56 10.87 18.42
CA ARG A 37 13.72 9.90 17.69
C ARG A 37 12.41 9.61 18.42
N ALA A 38 12.45 9.42 19.74
CA ALA A 38 11.26 9.23 20.56
C ALA A 38 10.38 10.49 20.56
N ALA A 39 10.96 11.68 20.67
CA ALA A 39 10.26 12.95 20.57
C ALA A 39 9.68 13.18 19.18
N ARG A 40 10.39 12.81 18.10
CA ARG A 40 9.81 12.83 16.75
C ARG A 40 8.65 11.85 16.61
N ARG A 41 8.74 10.67 17.24
CA ARG A 41 7.64 9.71 17.30
C ARG A 41 6.45 10.28 18.05
N LEU A 42 6.67 10.82 19.25
CA LEU A 42 5.66 11.48 20.09
C LEU A 42 5.04 12.73 19.41
N LEU A 43 5.82 13.47 18.61
CA LEU A 43 5.35 14.63 17.84
C LEU A 43 4.63 14.22 16.54
N GLN A 44 4.94 13.05 15.97
CA GLN A 44 4.19 12.41 14.89
C GLN A 44 2.95 11.67 15.40
N GLU A 45 2.93 11.31 16.69
CA GLU A 45 1.79 10.78 17.45
C GLU A 45 0.84 11.88 17.93
N GLY A 46 0.97 13.11 17.43
CA GLY A 46 -0.16 14.02 17.32
C GLY A 46 -1.16 13.39 16.36
N GLU A 47 -2.08 12.61 16.92
CA GLU A 47 -3.11 11.75 16.31
C GLU A 47 -3.17 11.87 14.78
N ALA A 48 -2.27 11.15 14.10
CA ALA A 48 -2.28 11.08 12.64
C ALA A 48 -3.63 10.50 12.21
N VAL A 49 -4.41 11.28 11.47
CA VAL A 49 -5.75 10.90 11.03
C VAL A 49 -5.68 9.53 10.33
N THR A 50 -6.40 8.54 10.87
CA THR A 50 -6.40 7.17 10.35
C THR A 50 -7.11 7.11 8.99
N PRO A 51 -6.84 6.11 8.15
CA PRO A 51 -7.60 5.91 6.91
C PRO A 51 -9.11 5.82 7.14
N GLU A 52 -9.54 5.15 8.21
CA GLU A 52 -10.95 5.06 8.60
C GLU A 52 -11.55 6.42 8.99
N GLN A 53 -10.80 7.26 9.69
CA GLN A 53 -11.23 8.63 10.00
C GLN A 53 -11.36 9.48 8.73
N ARG A 54 -10.41 9.37 7.78
CA ARG A 54 -10.49 10.06 6.48
C ARG A 54 -11.69 9.60 5.66
N LEU A 55 -12.01 8.30 5.67
CA LEU A 55 -13.23 7.78 5.05
C LEU A 55 -14.47 8.45 5.66
N ALA A 56 -14.55 8.55 6.98
CA ALA A 56 -15.65 9.23 7.65
C ALA A 56 -15.74 10.73 7.31
N GLU A 57 -14.61 11.43 7.21
CA GLU A 57 -14.54 12.84 6.77
C GLU A 57 -15.03 13.04 5.33
N LEU A 58 -14.81 12.06 4.45
CA LEU A 58 -15.34 12.03 3.09
C LEU A 58 -16.83 11.63 3.03
N GLY A 59 -17.46 11.34 4.18
CA GLY A 59 -18.83 10.84 4.24
C GLY A 59 -18.99 9.40 3.74
N LEU A 60 -17.90 8.62 3.72
CA LEU A 60 -17.87 7.25 3.23
C LEU A 60 -17.84 6.26 4.39
N THR A 61 -18.57 5.18 4.24
CA THR A 61 -18.49 3.98 5.09
C THR A 61 -17.95 2.83 4.28
N LEU A 62 -17.11 1.99 4.88
CA LEU A 62 -16.72 0.75 4.22
C LEU A 62 -17.93 -0.18 4.21
N PRO A 63 -18.29 -0.76 3.05
CA PRO A 63 -19.35 -1.75 2.99
C PRO A 63 -18.93 -3.00 3.79
N GLU A 64 -19.92 -3.73 4.29
CA GLU A 64 -19.67 -5.08 4.75
C GLU A 64 -19.12 -5.91 3.58
N VAL A 65 -18.03 -6.65 3.83
CA VAL A 65 -17.44 -7.50 2.81
C VAL A 65 -18.45 -8.59 2.47
N VAL A 66 -19.03 -8.48 1.28
CA VAL A 66 -20.02 -9.43 0.80
C VAL A 66 -19.33 -10.80 0.68
N PRO A 67 -19.95 -11.88 1.19
CA PRO A 67 -19.45 -13.23 0.99
C PRO A 67 -19.23 -13.47 -0.51
N PRO A 68 -18.12 -14.13 -0.89
CA PRO A 68 -17.75 -14.27 -2.30
C PRO A 68 -18.87 -14.94 -3.10
N LEU A 69 -19.13 -14.42 -4.29
CA LEU A 69 -20.17 -14.92 -5.21
C LEU A 69 -19.85 -16.30 -5.80
N ALA A 70 -18.63 -16.82 -5.57
CA ALA A 70 -18.17 -18.14 -6.00
C ALA A 70 -17.07 -18.69 -5.07
N ALA A 71 -16.40 -19.77 -5.50
CA ALA A 71 -15.36 -20.47 -4.72
C ALA A 71 -14.00 -19.75 -4.72
N TYR A 72 -13.96 -18.51 -4.22
CA TYR A 72 -12.74 -17.72 -3.99
C TYR A 72 -12.92 -16.81 -2.76
N VAL A 73 -11.89 -16.08 -2.32
CA VAL A 73 -11.94 -15.17 -1.16
C VAL A 73 -11.76 -13.70 -1.58
N PRO A 74 -12.32 -12.73 -0.84
CA PRO A 74 -12.23 -11.31 -1.20
C PRO A 74 -10.79 -10.77 -1.21
N ALA A 75 -9.93 -11.29 -0.33
CA ALA A 75 -8.51 -11.02 -0.30
C ALA A 75 -7.73 -12.22 0.27
N VAL A 76 -6.44 -12.28 -0.01
CA VAL A 76 -5.50 -13.27 0.55
C VAL A 76 -4.17 -12.62 0.89
N ARG A 77 -3.58 -12.98 2.03
CA ARG A 77 -2.25 -12.55 2.43
C ARG A 77 -1.18 -13.61 2.16
N THR A 78 -0.03 -13.17 1.67
CA THR A 78 1.21 -13.95 1.58
C THR A 78 2.41 -13.09 2.00
N GLY A 79 3.02 -13.42 3.14
CA GLY A 79 4.05 -12.57 3.74
C GLY A 79 3.49 -11.18 4.08
N ASP A 80 4.15 -10.15 3.56
CA ASP A 80 3.74 -8.75 3.77
C ASP A 80 2.85 -8.22 2.64
N LEU A 81 2.45 -9.07 1.68
CA LEU A 81 1.58 -8.68 0.58
C LEU A 81 0.16 -9.22 0.77
N VAL A 82 -0.83 -8.35 0.56
CA VAL A 82 -2.24 -8.71 0.43
C VAL A 82 -2.69 -8.48 -1.01
N TYR A 83 -3.33 -9.49 -1.57
CA TYR A 83 -3.93 -9.46 -2.90
C TYR A 83 -5.45 -9.44 -2.73
N THR A 84 -6.13 -8.45 -3.28
CA THR A 84 -7.60 -8.49 -3.37
C THR A 84 -8.02 -9.22 -4.63
N SER A 85 -9.15 -9.93 -4.58
CA SER A 85 -9.87 -10.30 -5.78
C SER A 85 -10.43 -9.04 -6.47
N GLY A 86 -10.89 -9.17 -7.71
CA GLY A 86 -11.57 -8.11 -8.43
C GLY A 86 -12.82 -7.62 -7.71
N GLN A 87 -12.89 -6.30 -7.49
CA GLN A 87 -14.00 -5.63 -6.82
C GLN A 87 -14.79 -4.80 -7.83
N VAL A 88 -16.07 -5.13 -7.96
CA VAL A 88 -17.04 -4.40 -8.80
C VAL A 88 -17.81 -3.39 -7.93
N PRO A 89 -18.50 -2.38 -8.51
CA PRO A 89 -19.00 -1.23 -7.76
C PRO A 89 -20.34 -1.53 -7.07
N LEU A 90 -20.39 -2.58 -6.25
CA LEU A 90 -21.58 -2.92 -5.47
C LEU A 90 -21.80 -1.89 -4.36
N VAL A 91 -23.03 -1.40 -4.27
CA VAL A 91 -23.55 -0.61 -3.16
C VAL A 91 -24.79 -1.34 -2.65
N GLU A 92 -24.82 -1.70 -1.36
CA GLU A 92 -25.90 -2.50 -0.77
C GLU A 92 -26.22 -3.78 -1.57
N GLY A 93 -25.17 -4.43 -2.09
CA GLY A 93 -25.28 -5.68 -2.86
C GLY A 93 -25.80 -5.53 -4.29
N LYS A 94 -25.93 -4.31 -4.83
CA LYS A 94 -26.42 -4.04 -6.19
C LYS A 94 -25.45 -3.16 -6.97
N LEU A 95 -25.43 -3.31 -8.29
CA LEU A 95 -24.71 -2.40 -9.18
C LEU A 95 -25.54 -1.11 -9.40
N PRO A 96 -25.02 0.08 -9.09
CA PRO A 96 -25.70 1.34 -9.38
C PRO A 96 -25.88 1.60 -10.88
N LEU A 97 -24.90 1.16 -11.68
CA LEU A 97 -24.86 1.27 -13.13
C LEU A 97 -24.35 -0.02 -13.74
N VAL A 98 -24.79 -0.32 -14.95
CA VAL A 98 -24.38 -1.47 -15.77
C VAL A 98 -24.11 -1.01 -17.20
N GLY A 99 -23.29 -1.76 -17.93
CA GLY A 99 -22.97 -1.48 -19.33
C GLY A 99 -21.55 -0.94 -19.54
N LYS A 100 -21.30 -0.38 -20.73
CA LYS A 100 -19.94 -0.08 -21.21
C LYS A 100 -19.68 1.41 -21.34
N LEU A 101 -18.42 1.76 -21.06
CA LEU A 101 -17.90 3.10 -21.27
C LEU A 101 -17.71 3.37 -22.76
N GLY A 102 -18.19 4.53 -23.20
CA GLY A 102 -18.22 4.91 -24.62
C GLY A 102 -19.42 4.40 -25.40
N ALA A 103 -20.32 3.64 -24.76
CA ALA A 103 -21.62 3.26 -25.29
C ALA A 103 -22.74 3.74 -24.34
N GLU A 104 -23.10 2.96 -23.32
CA GLU A 104 -24.16 3.30 -22.38
C GLU A 104 -23.71 4.32 -21.33
N LEU A 105 -22.43 4.33 -20.98
CA LEU A 105 -21.90 5.10 -19.86
C LEU A 105 -20.83 6.11 -20.27
N THR A 106 -20.82 7.23 -19.55
CA THR A 106 -19.86 8.32 -19.70
C THR A 106 -18.59 8.09 -18.86
N VAL A 107 -17.53 8.83 -19.19
CA VAL A 107 -16.26 8.78 -18.43
C VAL A 107 -16.47 9.16 -16.96
N ASP A 108 -17.30 10.17 -16.67
CA ASP A 108 -17.52 10.64 -15.31
C ASP A 108 -18.31 9.62 -14.48
N GLU A 109 -19.32 8.97 -15.07
CA GLU A 109 -20.01 7.84 -14.44
C GLU A 109 -19.03 6.69 -14.19
N GLY A 110 -18.16 6.36 -15.15
CA GLY A 110 -17.10 5.37 -14.97
C GLY A 110 -16.15 5.71 -13.83
N ARG A 111 -15.75 6.98 -13.72
CA ARG A 111 -14.87 7.46 -12.66
C ARG A 111 -15.51 7.26 -11.28
N GLU A 112 -16.80 7.56 -11.14
CA GLU A 112 -17.53 7.29 -9.90
C GLU A 112 -17.63 5.78 -9.61
N MET A 113 -17.88 4.96 -10.63
CA MET A 113 -17.88 3.50 -10.45
C MET A 113 -16.49 2.98 -10.03
N ALA A 114 -15.41 3.50 -10.59
CA ALA A 114 -14.04 3.16 -10.18
C ALA A 114 -13.76 3.56 -8.72
N ARG A 115 -14.29 4.71 -8.27
CA ARG A 115 -14.23 5.15 -6.88
C ARG A 115 -14.90 4.13 -5.95
N ILE A 116 -16.11 3.68 -6.28
CA ILE A 116 -16.82 2.65 -5.50
C ILE A 116 -16.04 1.31 -5.51
N CYS A 117 -15.50 0.89 -6.66
CA CYS A 117 -14.67 -0.32 -6.73
C CYS A 117 -13.47 -0.25 -5.79
N ALA A 118 -12.78 0.90 -5.73
CA ALA A 118 -11.66 1.10 -4.81
C ALA A 118 -12.11 1.09 -3.34
N LEU A 119 -13.29 1.63 -3.01
CA LEU A 119 -13.86 1.55 -1.67
C LEU A 119 -14.12 0.10 -1.26
N ASN A 120 -14.68 -0.70 -2.18
CA ASN A 120 -14.92 -2.13 -1.98
C ASN A 120 -13.60 -2.91 -1.81
N ALA A 121 -12.55 -2.53 -2.54
CA ALA A 121 -11.21 -3.10 -2.39
C ALA A 121 -10.54 -2.74 -1.06
N LEU A 122 -10.76 -1.53 -0.54
CA LEU A 122 -10.34 -1.19 0.82
C LEU A 122 -11.09 -1.99 1.88
N ALA A 123 -12.39 -2.27 1.68
CA ALA A 123 -13.15 -3.13 2.58
C ALA A 123 -12.61 -4.58 2.58
N ALA A 124 -12.34 -5.14 1.39
CA ALA A 124 -11.72 -6.45 1.23
C ALA A 124 -10.33 -6.50 1.91
N LEU A 125 -9.49 -5.50 1.68
CA LEU A 125 -8.19 -5.36 2.34
C LEU A 125 -8.33 -5.31 3.87
N LYS A 126 -9.23 -4.46 4.39
CA LYS A 126 -9.51 -4.34 5.82
C LYS A 126 -9.98 -5.67 6.42
N SER A 127 -10.75 -6.47 5.69
CA SER A 127 -11.16 -7.78 6.21
C SER A 127 -10.00 -8.75 6.44
N GLU A 128 -8.91 -8.61 5.68
CA GLU A 128 -7.71 -9.43 5.84
C GLU A 128 -6.78 -8.89 6.94
N VAL A 129 -6.68 -7.57 7.12
CA VAL A 129 -5.72 -6.95 8.07
C VAL A 129 -6.35 -6.38 9.34
N GLY A 130 -7.67 -6.32 9.42
CA GLY A 130 -8.46 -5.72 10.50
C GLY A 130 -8.48 -4.19 10.51
N ASP A 131 -7.35 -3.54 10.20
CA ASP A 131 -7.12 -2.10 10.31
C ASP A 131 -6.36 -1.56 9.09
N LEU A 132 -6.90 -0.57 8.39
CA LEU A 132 -6.27 0.03 7.21
C LEU A 132 -5.02 0.84 7.56
N GLY A 133 -4.84 1.25 8.81
CA GLY A 133 -3.59 1.83 9.32
C GLY A 133 -2.39 0.90 9.21
N ARG A 134 -2.60 -0.41 8.97
CA ARG A 134 -1.53 -1.39 8.72
C ARG A 134 -1.00 -1.36 7.29
N VAL A 135 -1.67 -0.66 6.37
CA VAL A 135 -1.24 -0.56 4.96
C VAL A 135 0.01 0.33 4.90
N VAL A 136 1.12 -0.29 4.51
CA VAL A 136 2.39 0.41 4.28
C VAL A 136 2.35 1.14 2.93
N ARG A 137 1.84 0.46 1.89
CA ARG A 137 1.58 1.06 0.57
C ARG A 137 0.64 0.22 -0.28
N ILE A 138 -0.04 0.87 -1.22
CA ILE A 138 -0.60 0.20 -2.39
C ILE A 138 0.53 0.01 -3.41
N VAL A 139 0.93 -1.23 -3.64
CA VAL A 139 1.99 -1.56 -4.61
C VAL A 139 1.47 -1.36 -6.02
N LYS A 140 0.27 -1.88 -6.31
CA LYS A 140 -0.34 -1.82 -7.63
C LYS A 140 -1.86 -1.79 -7.56
N ALA A 141 -2.47 -1.00 -8.43
CA ALA A 141 -3.88 -1.09 -8.77
C ALA A 141 -4.06 -1.54 -10.23
N VAL A 142 -4.95 -2.50 -10.47
CA VAL A 142 -5.38 -2.88 -11.82
C VAL A 142 -6.84 -2.49 -11.96
N VAL A 143 -7.15 -1.73 -13.01
CA VAL A 143 -8.49 -1.25 -13.30
C VAL A 143 -8.93 -1.79 -14.66
N PHE A 144 -9.95 -2.64 -14.64
CA PHE A 144 -10.61 -3.13 -15.84
C PHE A 144 -11.83 -2.26 -16.09
N VAL A 145 -11.98 -1.80 -17.33
CA VAL A 145 -13.08 -0.93 -17.73
C VAL A 145 -13.84 -1.61 -18.86
N ALA A 146 -15.10 -1.99 -18.63
CA ALA A 146 -15.95 -2.51 -19.69
C ALA A 146 -16.11 -1.41 -20.75
N SER A 147 -15.53 -1.62 -21.93
CA SER A 147 -15.32 -0.56 -22.92
C SER A 147 -15.97 -0.95 -24.24
N ASP A 148 -16.64 0.01 -24.87
CA ASP A 148 -16.91 -0.09 -26.30
C ASP A 148 -15.58 -0.21 -27.09
N PRO A 149 -15.50 -0.93 -28.23
CA PRO A 149 -14.26 -1.10 -28.97
C PRO A 149 -13.55 0.21 -29.37
N GLY A 150 -14.28 1.31 -29.52
CA GLY A 150 -13.71 2.63 -29.85
C GLY A 150 -13.24 3.44 -28.63
N PHE A 151 -13.55 3.01 -27.41
CA PHE A 151 -13.29 3.79 -26.20
C PHE A 151 -11.83 3.70 -25.76
N THR A 152 -11.22 4.85 -25.48
CA THR A 152 -9.80 4.96 -25.04
C THR A 152 -9.63 5.77 -23.74
N GLY A 153 -10.74 6.08 -23.06
CA GLY A 153 -10.77 6.89 -21.83
C GLY A 153 -10.53 6.11 -20.53
N GLN A 154 -10.01 4.88 -20.59
CA GLN A 154 -9.79 4.04 -19.41
C GLN A 154 -8.87 4.68 -18.36
N PRO A 155 -7.80 5.42 -18.73
CA PRO A 155 -6.98 6.12 -17.74
C PRO A 155 -7.74 7.17 -16.92
N GLN A 156 -8.71 7.86 -17.53
CA GLN A 156 -9.54 8.88 -16.88
C GLN A 156 -10.56 8.23 -15.93
N VAL A 157 -11.19 7.14 -16.36
CA VAL A 157 -12.06 6.31 -15.50
C VAL A 157 -11.29 5.80 -14.29
N ALA A 158 -10.10 5.25 -14.50
CA ALA A 158 -9.25 4.71 -13.45
C ALA A 158 -8.78 5.76 -12.42
N ASN A 159 -8.87 7.06 -12.73
CA ASN A 159 -8.52 8.10 -11.77
C ASN A 159 -9.45 8.10 -10.55
N GLY A 160 -10.71 7.70 -10.68
CA GLY A 160 -11.63 7.66 -9.54
C GLY A 160 -11.15 6.70 -8.45
N ALA A 161 -10.60 5.54 -8.85
CA ALA A 161 -9.95 4.62 -7.94
C ALA A 161 -8.68 5.23 -7.34
N SER A 162 -7.82 5.80 -8.19
CA SER A 162 -6.52 6.33 -7.74
C SER A 162 -6.64 7.52 -6.79
N GLU A 163 -7.61 8.41 -7.03
CA GLU A 163 -7.88 9.59 -6.21
C GLU A 163 -8.41 9.18 -4.84
N LEU A 164 -9.38 8.25 -4.77
CA LEU A 164 -9.86 7.74 -3.48
C LEU A 164 -8.74 7.12 -2.65
N LEU A 165 -7.90 6.29 -3.27
CA LEU A 165 -6.77 5.67 -2.57
C LEU A 165 -5.81 6.74 -2.01
N ALA A 166 -5.56 7.81 -2.76
CA ALA A 166 -4.72 8.92 -2.31
C ALA A 166 -5.39 9.75 -1.19
N GLU A 167 -6.69 10.03 -1.31
CA GLU A 167 -7.47 10.74 -0.29
C GLU A 167 -7.49 9.97 1.04
N VAL A 168 -7.68 8.66 0.99
CA VAL A 168 -7.82 7.80 2.18
C VAL A 168 -6.45 7.44 2.77
N LEU A 169 -5.50 7.00 1.96
CA LEU A 169 -4.22 6.45 2.45
C LEU A 169 -3.06 7.46 2.39
N GLY A 170 -3.25 8.64 1.79
CA GLY A 170 -2.19 9.63 1.63
C GLY A 170 -1.04 9.09 0.77
N GLU A 171 0.21 9.26 1.23
CA GLU A 171 1.38 8.76 0.50
C GLU A 171 1.38 7.23 0.32
N ALA A 172 0.83 6.48 1.29
CA ALA A 172 0.65 5.04 1.17
C ALA A 172 -0.32 4.66 0.04
N GLY A 173 -1.18 5.60 -0.39
CA GLY A 173 -2.11 5.41 -1.50
C GLY A 173 -1.48 5.52 -2.89
N ARG A 174 -0.21 5.95 -3.02
CA ARG A 174 0.45 6.07 -4.33
C ARG A 174 0.95 4.72 -4.84
N HIS A 175 0.57 4.38 -6.08
CA HIS A 175 0.72 3.03 -6.63
C HIS A 175 1.16 3.03 -8.10
N ALA A 176 1.73 1.91 -8.54
CA ALA A 176 1.77 1.57 -9.96
C ALA A 176 0.36 1.22 -10.45
N ARG A 177 0.06 1.46 -11.73
CA ARG A 177 -1.30 1.23 -12.26
C ARG A 177 -1.31 0.59 -13.64
N SER A 178 -2.29 -0.28 -13.88
CA SER A 178 -2.75 -0.68 -15.21
C SER A 178 -4.21 -0.28 -15.36
N ALA A 179 -4.59 0.35 -16.48
CA ALA A 179 -5.97 0.69 -16.81
C ALA A 179 -6.25 0.15 -18.21
N VAL A 180 -7.11 -0.85 -18.32
CA VAL A 180 -7.31 -1.61 -19.56
C VAL A 180 -8.78 -1.74 -19.92
N GLY A 181 -9.07 -1.65 -21.22
CA GLY A 181 -10.40 -1.92 -21.74
C GLY A 181 -10.66 -3.42 -21.83
N VAL A 182 -11.83 -3.86 -21.40
CA VAL A 182 -12.30 -5.25 -21.53
C VAL A 182 -13.67 -5.29 -22.21
N ALA A 183 -14.01 -6.42 -22.82
CA ALA A 183 -15.26 -6.55 -23.59
C ALA A 183 -16.51 -6.52 -22.70
N SER A 184 -16.42 -7.08 -21.49
CA SER A 184 -17.47 -7.12 -20.47
C SER A 184 -16.86 -7.58 -19.13
N LEU A 185 -17.55 -7.29 -18.03
CA LEU A 185 -17.21 -7.76 -16.68
C LEU A 185 -18.37 -8.57 -16.08
N PRO A 186 -18.15 -9.30 -14.97
CA PRO A 186 -19.22 -10.00 -14.27
C PRO A 186 -20.40 -9.08 -13.93
N LEU A 187 -21.62 -9.62 -14.00
CA LEU A 187 -22.88 -8.90 -13.73
C LEU A 187 -23.13 -7.68 -14.63
N ASP A 188 -22.39 -7.56 -15.75
CA ASP A 188 -22.38 -6.37 -16.62
C ASP A 188 -21.89 -5.10 -15.91
N ALA A 189 -21.00 -5.27 -14.91
CA ALA A 189 -20.38 -4.17 -14.22
C ALA A 189 -19.55 -3.28 -15.17
N PRO A 190 -19.52 -1.96 -14.96
CA PRO A 190 -18.79 -1.06 -15.84
C PRO A 190 -17.29 -0.98 -15.54
N VAL A 191 -16.91 -1.23 -14.28
CA VAL A 191 -15.52 -1.17 -13.79
C VAL A 191 -15.29 -2.30 -12.79
N GLU A 192 -14.06 -2.82 -12.75
CA GLU A 192 -13.57 -3.73 -11.73
C GLU A 192 -12.15 -3.31 -11.30
N VAL A 193 -11.87 -3.32 -9.98
CA VAL A 193 -10.57 -2.91 -9.42
C VAL A 193 -9.98 -4.03 -8.58
N GLU A 194 -8.69 -4.30 -8.80
CA GLU A 194 -7.85 -5.18 -7.98
C GLU A 194 -6.71 -4.39 -7.35
N LEU A 195 -6.36 -4.70 -6.10
CA LEU A 195 -5.23 -4.10 -5.39
C LEU A 195 -4.22 -5.15 -4.94
N ILE A 196 -2.95 -4.77 -5.01
CA ILE A 196 -1.85 -5.42 -4.29
C ILE A 196 -1.35 -4.41 -3.27
N ALA A 197 -1.45 -4.74 -1.98
CA ALA A 197 -1.03 -3.89 -0.87
C ALA A 197 0.12 -4.54 -0.08
N GLU A 198 1.09 -3.73 0.36
CA GLU A 198 2.07 -4.10 1.37
C GLU A 198 1.53 -3.72 2.76
N VAL A 199 1.67 -4.60 3.75
CA VAL A 199 1.06 -4.45 5.08
C VAL A 199 2.03 -4.80 6.21
N SER A 200 1.71 -4.36 7.44
CA SER A 200 2.52 -4.54 8.67
C SER A 200 1.82 -5.33 9.79
#